data_AF-A0A916RPK5-F1
#
_entry.id   AF-A0A916RPK5-F1
#
_cell.length_a   1.000
_cell.length_b   1.000
_cell.length_c   1.000
_cell.angle_alpha   90.00
_cell.angle_beta   90.00
_cell.angle_gamma   90.00
#
_symmetry.space_group_name_H-M   'P 1'
#
loop_
_entity.id
_entity.type
_entity.pdbx_description
1 polymer ?
#
loop_
_entity_poly.entity_id
_entity_poly.type
_entity_poly.pdbx_seq_one_letter_code
_entity_poly.pdbx_strand_id
1 'polypeptide(L)'
;MKTFGKQTAAGTLLALFVAASIPALGLGLPHVGKKKHQQDDILPQRKLTPAQNALIDKAVAREKVVIATVKQRAPLVETYIQNMKPDQVLGQVPYSDEHFLGRVDFSKVIDDQNYSPNTRNAEGKSKVGFFKQSTSFITSLGSSLHLNFNQAGFVQMLLMDSNNFDRQHYQFSYVRNDFLGNTPTAVFDVTPIEGKTTRGRFYGRIWVETRNGNVVRFNGDFSGSEKEYSEYYHFDSWRTNVQPDLWLPTSFYVEESDPKSPTRTLRFKAINHVWGYVLKVPPAESENTSLDVVGATDVSNDAQDVSPLGAQRAWVEQAEDNVITRLFQAGLLDAPSDFDNTLAALANNILAYNNITLSRPIRVRTLLTEPLESLAVGNTIILSKGLLDTTGVISADGSQQMGNLNAILAFQLAHIVLGHRLDTRYAFNDRLLFPSTSVFERIPMHHTDADNEAAAKEAMKLLDAKELQGGEKFFGLYLQQLQQRVGALKSLNEPMIGDGLTRSDTDQTFWMQAMVAKGEKLDMKDLKQQAAMPLSSFMRTDPWTDQVDVLHSAYEPLLTPGDKMPFEVAPVYLKLSYYKAPEPPAAPAAAPAASAPADQGAAQQPAATAPAADQGAAQQPANAATAPAAQPQN
;
A
#
# COMPACT_ATOMS: atom_id res chain seq x y z
N MET A 1 32.24 -33.37 44.64
CA MET A 1 32.84 -33.09 45.96
C MET A 1 32.94 -31.57 46.11
N LYS A 2 32.15 -30.95 47.01
CA LYS A 2 32.62 -30.26 48.24
C LYS A 2 33.90 -29.42 47.98
N THR A 3 34.02 -28.11 48.24
CA THR A 3 33.40 -27.23 49.25
C THR A 3 33.95 -25.80 49.08
N PHE A 4 33.10 -24.80 49.34
CA PHE A 4 33.28 -23.52 50.05
C PHE A 4 34.64 -22.81 50.24
N GLY A 5 34.58 -21.46 50.12
CA GLY A 5 35.20 -20.48 51.06
C GLY A 5 36.19 -19.49 50.43
N LYS A 6 35.80 -18.26 50.08
CA LYS A 6 35.72 -17.01 50.89
C LYS A 6 37.06 -16.29 51.17
N GLN A 7 37.11 -15.02 50.70
CA GLN A 7 37.71 -13.81 51.33
C GLN A 7 39.26 -13.72 51.34
N THR A 8 39.97 -12.57 51.19
CA THR A 8 39.69 -11.13 51.22
C THR A 8 40.96 -10.34 50.82
N ALA A 9 40.77 -9.10 50.32
CA ALA A 9 41.60 -7.89 50.50
C ALA A 9 43.05 -7.79 49.97
N ALA A 10 43.34 -6.79 49.13
CA ALA A 10 43.99 -5.51 49.53
C ALA A 10 44.67 -4.75 48.35
N GLY A 11 44.43 -3.43 48.29
CA GLY A 11 45.33 -2.38 47.76
C GLY A 11 45.42 -2.22 46.23
N THR A 12 45.52 -1.04 45.60
CA THR A 12 45.80 0.33 46.09
C THR A 12 45.55 1.33 44.94
N LEU A 13 44.83 2.43 45.23
CA LEU A 13 44.92 3.83 44.74
C LEU A 13 45.53 4.20 43.36
N LEU A 14 44.78 4.99 42.55
CA LEU A 14 45.09 6.37 42.08
C LEU A 14 43.93 6.89 41.17
N ALA A 15 42.97 7.69 41.64
CA ALA A 15 42.90 9.17 41.71
C ALA A 15 42.93 9.93 40.37
N LEU A 16 41.80 10.58 40.01
CA LEU A 16 41.74 12.01 39.61
C LEU A 16 40.29 12.53 39.48
N PHE A 17 40.11 13.75 39.98
CA PHE A 17 38.87 14.49 40.26
C PHE A 17 38.25 15.15 39.01
N VAL A 18 36.90 15.21 38.95
CA VAL A 18 36.19 16.42 38.51
C VAL A 18 34.98 16.65 39.42
N ALA A 19 34.91 17.87 39.94
CA ALA A 19 33.98 18.35 40.95
C ALA A 19 32.55 18.52 40.41
N ALA A 20 31.56 18.05 41.17
CA ALA A 20 30.17 18.48 41.07
C ALA A 20 29.78 19.20 42.38
N SER A 21 29.40 20.46 42.25
CA SER A 21 28.90 21.31 43.33
C SER A 21 27.55 20.82 43.85
N ILE A 22 27.50 20.42 45.12
CA ILE A 22 26.27 20.11 45.86
C ILE A 22 25.86 21.37 46.65
N PRO A 23 24.62 21.88 46.55
CA PRO A 23 24.12 22.84 47.53
C PRO A 23 23.71 22.10 48.82
N ALA A 24 24.10 22.70 49.94
CA ALA A 24 23.99 22.15 51.30
C ALA A 24 22.55 21.79 51.72
N LEU A 25 22.40 20.59 52.30
CA LEU A 25 21.24 20.16 53.07
C LEU A 25 21.29 20.77 54.48
N GLY A 26 20.38 21.70 54.76
CA GLY A 26 20.08 22.17 56.12
C GLY A 26 19.14 21.18 56.82
N LEU A 27 19.60 20.64 57.95
CA LEU A 27 18.84 19.80 58.88
C LEU A 27 17.72 20.61 59.56
N GLY A 28 16.48 20.17 59.40
CA GLY A 28 15.30 20.63 60.15
C GLY A 28 14.37 19.45 60.45
N LEU A 29 14.04 19.26 61.74
CA LEU A 29 13.23 18.18 62.33
C LEU A 29 11.75 18.20 61.86
N PRO A 30 10.99 17.10 62.03
CA PRO A 30 9.79 16.84 61.23
C PRO A 30 8.54 17.54 61.76
N HIS A 31 7.77 18.13 60.85
CA HIS A 31 6.38 18.52 61.08
C HIS A 31 5.44 17.55 60.38
N VAL A 32 4.54 16.96 61.17
CA VAL A 32 3.48 16.06 60.75
C VAL A 32 2.45 16.86 59.95
N GLY A 33 2.48 16.71 58.63
CA GLY A 33 1.55 17.30 57.69
C GLY A 33 1.23 16.32 56.56
N LYS A 34 -0.05 16.15 56.27
CA LYS A 34 -0.62 15.21 55.29
C LYS A 34 0.14 15.22 53.96
N LYS A 35 0.69 14.06 53.56
CA LYS A 35 1.32 13.86 52.24
C LYS A 35 0.26 14.00 51.14
N LYS A 36 0.26 15.13 50.42
CA LYS A 36 -0.19 15.17 49.03
C LYS A 36 0.81 14.36 48.21
N HIS A 37 0.32 13.45 47.39
CA HIS A 37 1.13 12.79 46.37
C HIS A 37 1.70 13.87 45.45
N GLN A 38 3.03 13.96 45.44
CA GLN A 38 3.81 14.88 44.64
C GLN A 38 3.93 14.26 43.25
N GLN A 39 3.20 14.84 42.30
CA GLN A 39 3.26 14.53 40.88
C GLN A 39 4.37 15.37 40.27
N ASP A 40 5.62 14.92 40.46
CA ASP A 40 6.80 15.52 39.85
C ASP A 40 7.35 14.51 38.84
N ASP A 41 6.96 14.68 37.55
CA ASP A 41 7.75 14.33 36.35
C ASP A 41 6.98 14.56 35.02
N ILE A 42 6.11 15.59 34.95
CA ILE A 42 5.64 16.13 33.66
C ILE A 42 6.54 17.33 33.36
N LEU A 43 7.22 17.31 32.21
CA LEU A 43 8.02 18.44 31.72
C LEU A 43 7.26 19.75 31.94
N PRO A 44 7.88 20.81 32.49
CA PRO A 44 7.18 22.04 32.83
C PRO A 44 6.44 22.57 31.60
N GLN A 45 5.10 22.58 31.67
CA GLN A 45 4.23 23.03 30.58
C GLN A 45 4.56 24.47 30.24
N ARG A 46 5.40 24.66 29.20
CA ARG A 46 5.71 25.97 28.68
C ARG A 46 4.42 26.55 28.11
N LYS A 47 4.06 27.77 28.55
CA LYS A 47 2.91 28.48 28.00
C LYS A 47 3.02 28.54 26.47
N LEU A 48 1.97 28.06 25.80
CA LEU A 48 1.88 28.09 24.34
C LEU A 48 1.97 29.53 23.82
N THR A 49 2.73 29.73 22.75
CA THR A 49 2.81 31.02 22.07
C THR A 49 1.49 31.34 21.35
N PRO A 50 1.21 32.60 21.00
CA PRO A 50 0.03 32.94 20.21
C PRO A 50 -0.05 32.18 18.88
N ALA A 51 1.09 31.97 18.20
CA ALA A 51 1.15 31.21 16.96
C ALA A 51 0.83 29.72 17.16
N GLN A 52 1.32 29.10 18.24
CA GLN A 52 0.99 27.73 18.60
C GLN A 52 -0.50 27.58 18.93
N ASN A 53 -1.07 28.55 19.65
CA ASN A 53 -2.49 28.55 19.93
C ASN A 53 -3.35 28.66 18.67
N ALA A 54 -3.00 29.58 17.76
CA ALA A 54 -3.68 29.71 16.48
C ALA A 54 -3.57 28.44 15.63
N LEU A 55 -2.44 27.73 15.68
CA LEU A 55 -2.25 26.47 14.96
C LEU A 55 -3.14 25.34 15.52
N ILE A 56 -3.26 25.24 16.85
CA ILE A 56 -4.18 24.30 17.50
C ILE A 56 -5.64 24.64 17.14
N ASP A 57 -6.01 25.92 17.11
CA ASP A 57 -7.37 26.33 16.73
C ASP A 57 -7.70 25.92 15.29
N LYS A 58 -6.73 26.08 14.37
CA LYS A 58 -6.83 25.55 13.01
C LYS A 58 -6.97 24.02 13.01
N ALA A 59 -6.19 23.30 13.81
CA ALA A 59 -6.25 21.84 13.89
C ALA A 59 -7.62 21.33 14.35
N VAL A 60 -8.18 21.93 15.39
CA VAL A 60 -9.54 21.63 15.86
C VAL A 60 -10.58 21.88 14.76
N ALA A 61 -10.47 22.99 14.03
CA ALA A 61 -11.38 23.29 12.93
C ALA A 61 -11.22 22.30 11.75
N ARG A 62 -9.98 21.95 11.40
CA ARG A 62 -9.68 21.02 10.30
C ARG A 62 -10.11 19.60 10.60
N GLU A 63 -9.98 19.14 11.84
CA GLU A 63 -10.44 17.81 12.22
C GLU A 63 -11.94 17.64 11.96
N LYS A 64 -12.75 18.67 12.23
CA LYS A 64 -14.19 18.64 11.91
C LYS A 64 -14.47 18.51 10.41
N VAL A 65 -13.64 19.14 9.57
CA VAL A 65 -13.75 19.02 8.10
C VAL A 65 -13.39 17.60 7.64
N VAL A 66 -12.32 17.03 8.18
CA VAL A 66 -11.92 15.63 7.92
C VAL A 66 -13.04 14.68 8.30
N ILE A 67 -13.58 14.81 9.52
CA ILE A 67 -14.71 14.01 10.02
C ILE A 67 -15.92 14.12 9.08
N ALA A 68 -16.31 15.35 8.70
CA ALA A 68 -17.44 15.56 7.80
C ALA A 68 -17.22 14.93 6.42
N THR A 69 -15.99 14.96 5.91
CA THR A 69 -15.64 14.36 4.62
C THR A 69 -15.67 12.84 4.69
N VAL A 70 -15.08 12.22 5.71
CA VAL A 70 -15.08 10.75 5.83
C VAL A 70 -16.48 10.19 6.08
N LYS A 71 -17.35 10.91 6.81
CA LYS A 71 -18.76 10.51 7.00
C LYS A 71 -19.55 10.34 5.70
N GLN A 72 -19.15 11.04 4.64
CA GLN A 72 -19.84 10.99 3.34
C GLN A 72 -19.28 9.89 2.42
N ARG A 73 -18.39 9.03 2.94
CA ARG A 73 -17.57 8.10 2.16
C ARG A 73 -17.68 6.70 2.74
N ALA A 74 -17.49 5.70 1.87
CA ALA A 74 -17.47 4.30 2.25
C ALA A 74 -16.26 3.57 1.64
N PRO A 75 -15.03 3.91 2.09
CA PRO A 75 -13.81 3.30 1.56
C PRO A 75 -13.68 1.82 1.94
N LEU A 76 -12.75 1.14 1.27
CA LEU A 76 -12.27 -0.16 1.72
C LEU A 76 -11.27 0.04 2.86
N VAL A 77 -11.33 -0.89 3.80
CA VAL A 77 -10.41 -0.98 4.92
C VAL A 77 -9.91 -2.41 5.00
N GLU A 78 -8.60 -2.58 4.88
CA GLU A 78 -7.91 -3.84 5.12
C GLU A 78 -7.23 -3.78 6.48
N THR A 79 -7.36 -4.85 7.26
CA THR A 79 -6.66 -5.02 8.54
C THR A 79 -5.95 -6.36 8.53
N TYR A 80 -4.65 -6.35 8.78
CA TYR A 80 -3.85 -7.55 8.90
C TYR A 80 -3.16 -7.59 10.26
N ILE A 81 -3.31 -8.69 10.97
CA ILE A 81 -2.89 -8.87 12.36
C ILE A 81 -1.94 -10.06 12.45
N GLN A 82 -0.87 -9.93 13.22
CA GLN A 82 0.05 -11.02 13.53
C GLN A 82 0.21 -11.16 15.04
N ASN A 83 -0.12 -12.33 15.58
CA ASN A 83 0.19 -12.65 16.97
C ASN A 83 1.62 -13.15 17.08
N MET A 84 2.37 -12.61 18.04
CA MET A 84 3.82 -12.77 18.12
C MET A 84 4.20 -13.73 19.25
N LYS A 85 5.30 -14.46 19.07
CA LYS A 85 5.92 -15.30 20.10
C LYS A 85 7.43 -15.09 20.12
N PRO A 86 8.13 -15.40 21.23
CA PRO A 86 9.58 -15.30 21.28
C PRO A 86 10.24 -16.29 20.31
N ASP A 87 11.38 -15.89 19.74
CA ASP A 87 12.24 -16.71 18.90
C ASP A 87 13.71 -16.53 19.29
N GLN A 88 14.49 -17.61 19.27
CA GLN A 88 15.88 -17.57 19.75
C GLN A 88 16.84 -16.87 18.79
N VAL A 89 16.54 -16.84 17.49
CA VAL A 89 17.40 -16.25 16.46
C VAL A 89 16.91 -14.87 16.07
N LEU A 90 15.61 -14.73 15.86
CA LEU A 90 14.97 -13.51 15.36
C LEU A 90 14.41 -12.62 16.48
N GLY A 91 14.54 -13.04 17.74
CA GLY A 91 13.97 -12.37 18.90
C GLY A 91 12.49 -12.66 19.07
N GLN A 92 11.70 -12.47 18.01
CA GLN A 92 10.29 -12.83 17.96
C GLN A 92 9.84 -13.15 16.53
N VAL A 93 8.76 -13.92 16.40
CA VAL A 93 8.16 -14.27 15.11
C VAL A 93 6.64 -14.37 15.24
N PRO A 94 5.89 -14.20 14.13
CA PRO A 94 4.47 -14.53 14.10
C PRO A 94 4.23 -16.03 14.37
N TYR A 95 3.16 -16.35 15.08
CA TYR A 95 2.68 -17.74 15.24
C TYR A 95 1.24 -17.96 14.78
N SER A 96 0.49 -16.89 14.58
CA SER A 96 -0.79 -16.88 13.88
C SER A 96 -1.02 -15.51 13.25
N ASP A 97 -1.85 -15.46 12.22
CA ASP A 97 -2.30 -14.24 11.56
C ASP A 97 -3.82 -14.21 11.37
N GLU A 98 -4.35 -13.01 11.17
CA GLU A 98 -5.74 -12.76 10.80
C GLU A 98 -5.78 -11.67 9.72
N HIS A 99 -6.59 -11.87 8.68
CA HIS A 99 -6.79 -10.91 7.59
C HIS A 99 -8.27 -10.53 7.50
N PHE A 100 -8.53 -9.22 7.34
CA PHE A 100 -9.87 -8.69 7.19
C PHE A 100 -9.91 -7.64 6.10
N LEU A 101 -10.90 -7.75 5.21
CA LEU A 101 -11.19 -6.73 4.20
C LEU A 101 -12.68 -6.42 4.20
N GLY A 102 -13.03 -5.14 4.27
CA GLY A 102 -14.42 -4.72 4.23
C GLY A 102 -14.62 -3.28 3.81
N ARG A 103 -15.82 -2.99 3.31
CA ARG A 103 -16.25 -1.60 3.12
C ARG A 103 -16.79 -1.03 4.41
N VAL A 104 -16.28 0.14 4.79
CA VAL A 104 -16.60 0.80 6.05
C VAL A 104 -17.46 2.03 5.81
N ASP A 105 -18.66 2.05 6.40
CA ASP A 105 -19.51 3.23 6.45
C ASP A 105 -19.17 4.08 7.68
N PHE A 106 -18.34 5.11 7.50
CA PHE A 106 -17.90 5.98 8.60
C PHE A 106 -19.05 6.75 9.25
N SER A 107 -20.16 7.02 8.55
CA SER A 107 -21.31 7.69 9.18
C SER A 107 -21.81 6.89 10.37
N LYS A 108 -21.97 5.58 10.21
CA LYS A 108 -22.42 4.66 11.25
C LYS A 108 -21.40 4.47 12.36
N VAL A 109 -20.10 4.42 12.02
CA VAL A 109 -19.02 4.28 13.01
C VAL A 109 -18.95 5.51 13.91
N ILE A 110 -19.08 6.71 13.34
CA ILE A 110 -18.95 7.96 14.10
C ILE A 110 -20.23 8.27 14.89
N ASP A 111 -21.40 7.90 14.36
CA ASP A 111 -22.68 8.12 15.04
C ASP A 111 -22.95 7.09 16.14
N ASP A 112 -22.25 5.95 16.15
CA ASP A 112 -22.22 5.03 17.31
C ASP A 112 -21.41 5.66 18.45
N GLN A 113 -22.11 6.39 19.31
CA GLN A 113 -21.58 7.14 20.46
C GLN A 113 -20.87 6.26 21.51
N ASN A 114 -20.89 4.93 21.37
CA ASN A 114 -20.46 4.01 22.39
C ASN A 114 -19.26 3.17 21.94
N TYR A 115 -18.05 3.71 22.08
CA TYR A 115 -16.91 2.83 22.37
C TYR A 115 -17.17 2.18 23.73
N SER A 116 -17.78 1.00 23.72
CA SER A 116 -17.92 0.17 24.91
C SER A 116 -16.70 -0.74 24.98
N PRO A 117 -15.70 -0.46 25.84
CA PRO A 117 -14.56 -1.33 26.01
C PRO A 117 -15.02 -2.75 26.37
N ASN A 118 -14.20 -3.71 25.94
CA ASN A 118 -14.41 -5.13 26.10
C ASN A 118 -14.60 -5.52 27.58
N THR A 119 -15.83 -5.60 28.07
CA THR A 119 -16.15 -6.09 29.42
C THR A 119 -16.15 -7.61 29.44
N ARG A 120 -14.96 -8.23 29.30
CA ARG A 120 -14.80 -9.69 29.45
C ARG A 120 -13.90 -10.14 30.59
N ASN A 121 -13.36 -9.22 31.38
CA ASN A 121 -12.59 -9.56 32.59
C ASN A 121 -13.25 -9.04 33.87
N ALA A 122 -14.58 -9.11 33.96
CA ALA A 122 -15.29 -9.06 35.23
C ALA A 122 -16.15 -10.33 35.33
N GLU A 123 -15.92 -11.08 36.39
CA GLU A 123 -16.52 -12.37 36.71
C GLU A 123 -18.03 -12.43 36.41
N GLY A 124 -18.47 -13.40 35.61
CA GLY A 124 -19.90 -13.69 35.46
C GLY A 124 -20.30 -14.26 34.11
N LYS A 125 -20.87 -15.46 34.14
CA LYS A 125 -21.37 -16.20 32.97
C LYS A 125 -22.39 -15.37 32.17
N SER A 126 -22.02 -14.95 30.97
CA SER A 126 -22.96 -14.57 29.91
C SER A 126 -22.32 -14.85 28.55
N LYS A 127 -22.73 -15.95 27.92
CA LYS A 127 -22.57 -16.15 26.48
C LYS A 127 -23.74 -15.43 25.80
N VAL A 128 -23.48 -14.83 24.63
CA VAL A 128 -24.44 -14.18 23.71
C VAL A 128 -24.66 -12.68 23.98
N GLY A 129 -23.87 -11.82 23.32
CA GLY A 129 -24.08 -10.36 23.33
C GLY A 129 -23.14 -9.51 22.45
N PHE A 130 -22.02 -10.06 21.97
CA PHE A 130 -20.96 -9.27 21.30
C PHE A 130 -20.87 -9.41 19.76
N PHE A 131 -21.81 -10.09 19.11
CA PHE A 131 -21.74 -10.39 17.66
C PHE A 131 -22.60 -9.50 16.75
N LYS A 132 -23.36 -8.53 17.29
CA LYS A 132 -24.41 -7.83 16.51
C LYS A 132 -24.09 -6.39 16.07
N GLN A 133 -23.04 -5.74 16.58
CA GLN A 133 -22.75 -4.34 16.24
C GLN A 133 -21.67 -4.16 15.17
N SER A 134 -20.66 -5.04 15.10
CA SER A 134 -19.63 -4.98 14.04
C SER A 134 -20.17 -5.24 12.63
N THR A 135 -21.22 -6.05 12.51
CA THR A 135 -21.86 -6.40 11.23
C THR A 135 -22.67 -5.26 10.60
N SER A 136 -22.96 -4.17 11.32
CA SER A 136 -23.83 -3.09 10.81
C SER A 136 -23.08 -1.97 10.07
N PHE A 137 -21.78 -1.81 10.31
CA PHE A 137 -20.97 -0.72 9.73
C PHE A 137 -19.85 -1.21 8.79
N ILE A 138 -19.47 -2.49 8.87
CA ILE A 138 -18.55 -3.14 7.92
C ILE A 138 -19.33 -4.16 7.13
N THR A 139 -19.33 -4.02 5.81
CA THR A 139 -19.77 -5.11 4.93
C THR A 139 -18.54 -5.93 4.56
N SER A 140 -18.43 -7.14 5.12
CA SER A 140 -17.37 -8.09 4.76
C SER A 140 -17.41 -8.37 3.28
N LEU A 141 -16.24 -8.43 2.66
CA LEU A 141 -16.09 -8.81 1.26
C LEU A 141 -15.86 -10.32 1.09
N GLY A 142 -15.52 -11.06 2.16
CA GLY A 142 -15.24 -12.51 2.13
C GLY A 142 -15.83 -13.32 3.30
N SER A 143 -15.62 -14.65 3.27
CA SER A 143 -16.23 -15.65 4.16
C SER A 143 -15.43 -15.98 5.44
N SER A 144 -14.23 -15.44 5.62
CA SER A 144 -13.34 -15.75 6.76
C SER A 144 -13.49 -14.72 7.90
N LEU A 145 -14.51 -14.91 8.76
CA LEU A 145 -14.64 -14.12 10.01
C LEU A 145 -14.61 -15.05 11.23
N HIS A 146 -13.41 -15.42 11.68
CA HIS A 146 -13.19 -15.90 13.05
C HIS A 146 -12.71 -14.74 13.93
N LEU A 147 -13.66 -14.03 14.55
CA LEU A 147 -13.37 -12.81 15.31
C LEU A 147 -12.87 -13.10 16.73
N ASN A 148 -11.58 -12.83 16.98
CA ASN A 148 -11.04 -12.60 18.32
C ASN A 148 -10.86 -11.10 18.64
N PHE A 149 -10.85 -10.23 17.61
CA PHE A 149 -10.63 -8.79 17.73
C PHE A 149 -11.86 -7.95 17.34
N ASN A 150 -12.05 -6.78 17.97
CA ASN A 150 -13.16 -5.88 17.66
C ASN A 150 -12.78 -4.96 16.48
N GLN A 151 -13.23 -5.31 15.28
CA GLN A 151 -13.01 -4.55 14.04
C GLN A 151 -13.50 -3.08 14.12
N ALA A 152 -14.51 -2.77 14.96
CA ALA A 152 -14.97 -1.39 15.21
C ALA A 152 -13.87 -0.53 15.85
N GLY A 153 -13.15 -1.12 16.80
CA GLY A 153 -12.10 -0.43 17.54
C GLY A 153 -10.93 -0.05 16.64
N PHE A 154 -10.59 -0.90 15.68
CA PHE A 154 -9.57 -0.63 14.66
C PHE A 154 -9.99 0.54 13.75
N VAL A 155 -11.23 0.55 13.24
CA VAL A 155 -11.71 1.67 12.41
C VAL A 155 -11.70 2.99 13.19
N GLN A 156 -11.99 2.96 14.50
CA GLN A 156 -11.95 4.17 15.32
C GLN A 156 -10.52 4.75 15.45
N MET A 157 -9.47 3.94 15.36
CA MET A 157 -8.07 4.40 15.40
C MET A 157 -7.66 5.25 14.17
N LEU A 158 -8.50 5.32 13.14
CA LEU A 158 -8.32 6.24 12.01
C LEU A 158 -8.64 7.70 12.36
N LEU A 159 -9.31 7.94 13.49
CA LEU A 159 -9.76 9.25 13.96
C LEU A 159 -9.32 9.48 15.41
N MET A 160 -8.88 10.70 15.76
CA MET A 160 -8.45 11.00 17.14
C MET A 160 -9.64 11.10 18.10
N ASP A 161 -10.66 11.87 17.74
CA ASP A 161 -11.92 11.96 18.48
C ASP A 161 -12.97 12.54 17.53
N SER A 162 -13.87 11.68 17.08
CA SER A 162 -14.83 12.00 16.03
C SER A 162 -15.91 13.00 16.44
N ASN A 163 -16.01 13.34 17.73
CA ASN A 163 -17.11 14.16 18.26
C ASN A 163 -16.61 15.36 19.06
N ASN A 164 -15.52 15.22 19.82
CA ASN A 164 -15.14 16.17 20.87
C ASN A 164 -13.65 16.57 20.84
N PHE A 165 -12.97 16.47 19.70
CA PHE A 165 -11.61 16.99 19.54
C PHE A 165 -11.59 18.53 19.59
N ASP A 166 -11.52 19.09 20.80
CA ASP A 166 -11.53 20.54 21.06
C ASP A 166 -10.79 20.91 22.35
N ARG A 167 -10.62 22.22 22.58
CA ARG A 167 -9.99 22.77 23.80
C ARG A 167 -10.84 22.70 25.06
N GLN A 168 -12.12 22.38 24.94
CA GLN A 168 -12.96 22.17 26.11
C GLN A 168 -12.70 20.81 26.70
N HIS A 169 -12.28 19.83 25.90
CA HIS A 169 -12.05 18.46 26.33
C HIS A 169 -10.59 18.07 26.41
N TYR A 170 -9.71 18.74 25.65
CA TYR A 170 -8.29 18.45 25.59
C TYR A 170 -7.43 19.65 25.97
N GLN A 171 -6.34 19.38 26.66
CA GLN A 171 -5.22 20.30 26.84
C GLN A 171 -4.07 19.90 25.92
N PHE A 172 -3.34 20.90 25.43
CA PHE A 172 -2.28 20.74 24.44
C PHE A 172 -0.96 21.27 25.01
N SER A 173 0.12 20.51 24.86
CA SER A 173 1.47 20.92 25.28
C SER A 173 2.42 20.85 24.09
N TYR A 174 3.11 21.94 23.78
CA TYR A 174 4.06 21.96 22.67
C TYR A 174 5.32 21.17 23.01
N VAL A 175 5.75 20.32 22.08
CA VAL A 175 6.93 19.47 22.22
C VAL A 175 8.08 20.04 21.40
N ARG A 176 7.93 20.09 20.07
CA ARG A 176 8.96 20.50 19.13
C ARG A 176 8.39 20.81 17.74
N ASN A 177 9.22 21.33 16.86
CA ASN A 177 8.95 21.29 15.42
C ASN A 177 9.60 20.03 14.83
N ASP A 178 9.01 19.52 13.76
CA ASP A 178 9.45 18.29 13.10
C ASP A 178 9.15 18.34 11.61
N PHE A 179 9.83 17.50 10.82
CA PHE A 179 9.55 17.33 9.39
C PHE A 179 9.15 15.89 9.13
N LEU A 180 7.95 15.70 8.57
CA LEU A 180 7.51 14.40 8.07
C LEU A 180 7.64 14.43 6.55
N GLY A 181 8.78 13.95 6.04
CA GLY A 181 9.15 14.15 4.64
C GLY A 181 9.30 15.63 4.29
N ASN A 182 8.50 16.10 3.33
CA ASN A 182 8.49 17.48 2.85
C ASN A 182 7.45 18.36 3.56
N THR A 183 6.83 17.86 4.62
CA THR A 183 5.76 18.53 5.36
C THR A 183 6.30 19.03 6.71
N PRO A 184 6.48 20.35 6.90
CA PRO A 184 6.83 20.90 8.20
C PRO A 184 5.66 20.78 9.17
N THR A 185 5.95 20.38 10.41
CA THR A 185 4.94 20.15 11.45
C THR A 185 5.35 20.77 12.79
N ALA A 186 4.36 21.12 13.59
CA ALA A 186 4.51 21.37 15.03
C ALA A 186 3.90 20.20 15.81
N VAL A 187 4.62 19.72 16.81
CA VAL A 187 4.28 18.53 17.58
C VAL A 187 3.72 18.94 18.93
N PHE A 188 2.57 18.35 19.29
CA PHE A 188 1.89 18.61 20.55
C PHE A 188 1.52 17.31 21.25
N ASP A 189 1.70 17.27 22.56
CA ASP A 189 1.06 16.27 23.41
C ASP A 189 -0.38 16.70 23.69
N VAL A 190 -1.31 15.76 23.60
CA VAL A 190 -2.75 15.92 23.76
C VAL A 190 -3.20 15.05 24.91
N THR A 191 -3.81 15.68 25.92
CA THR A 191 -4.28 14.97 27.11
C THR A 191 -5.71 15.41 27.43
N PRO A 192 -6.62 14.50 27.80
CA PRO A 192 -7.95 14.88 28.23
C PRO A 192 -7.89 15.74 29.50
N ILE A 193 -8.75 16.75 29.59
CA ILE A 193 -8.85 17.59 30.78
C ILE A 193 -9.48 16.80 31.94
N GLU A 194 -8.89 16.90 33.12
CA GLU A 194 -9.35 16.24 34.35
C GLU A 194 -10.83 16.57 34.65
N GLY A 195 -11.63 15.56 35.01
CA GLY A 195 -13.08 15.71 35.22
C GLY A 195 -13.92 15.69 33.94
N LYS A 196 -13.30 15.73 32.76
CA LYS A 196 -13.94 15.46 31.45
C LYS A 196 -13.48 14.13 30.84
N THR A 197 -12.73 13.35 31.60
CA THR A 197 -12.25 12.00 31.29
C THR A 197 -13.44 11.04 31.18
N THR A 198 -13.97 10.88 29.98
CA THR A 198 -14.79 9.74 29.60
C THR A 198 -13.87 8.67 29.02
N ARG A 199 -14.11 7.38 29.32
CA ARG A 199 -13.42 6.27 28.66
C ARG A 199 -13.52 6.44 27.14
N GLY A 200 -12.44 6.17 26.40
CA GLY A 200 -12.42 6.25 24.94
C GLY A 200 -11.94 7.59 24.36
N ARG A 201 -11.31 8.46 25.17
CA ARG A 201 -10.70 9.72 24.68
C ARG A 201 -9.24 9.51 24.33
N PHE A 202 -8.79 10.19 23.28
CA PHE A 202 -7.41 10.10 22.82
C PHE A 202 -6.43 10.67 23.86
N TYR A 203 -5.36 9.94 24.10
CA TYR A 203 -4.24 10.37 24.90
C TYR A 203 -2.96 10.06 24.13
N GLY A 204 -2.14 11.07 23.84
CA GLY A 204 -0.94 10.85 23.04
C GLY A 204 -0.37 12.11 22.41
N ARG A 205 0.24 11.97 21.24
CA ARG A 205 0.98 13.00 20.51
C ARG A 205 0.43 13.18 19.11
N ILE A 206 0.36 14.44 18.67
CA ILE A 206 -0.10 14.81 17.33
C ILE A 206 0.96 15.63 16.59
N TRP A 207 1.02 15.46 15.28
CA TRP A 207 1.81 16.28 14.35
C TRP A 207 0.86 17.11 13.52
N VAL A 208 0.93 18.43 13.68
CA VAL A 208 0.09 19.40 12.98
C VAL A 208 0.91 20.08 11.90
N GLU A 209 0.52 19.96 10.62
CA GLU A 209 1.22 20.66 9.54
C GLU A 209 1.04 22.18 9.65
N THR A 210 2.12 22.91 9.38
CA THR A 210 2.20 24.33 9.77
C THR A 210 1.50 25.30 8.80
N ARG A 211 1.07 24.87 7.61
CA ARG A 211 0.42 25.76 6.63
C ARG A 211 -1.04 26.01 7.01
N ASN A 212 -1.83 24.94 7.08
CA ASN A 212 -3.28 25.02 7.24
C ASN A 212 -3.81 24.40 8.53
N GLY A 213 -2.92 23.80 9.33
CA GLY A 213 -3.23 23.23 10.63
C GLY A 213 -3.80 21.82 10.58
N ASN A 214 -3.65 21.06 9.50
CA ASN A 214 -4.15 19.68 9.46
C ASN A 214 -3.33 18.78 10.39
N VAL A 215 -3.99 17.87 11.13
CA VAL A 215 -3.29 16.80 11.85
C VAL A 215 -2.96 15.69 10.86
N VAL A 216 -1.68 15.40 10.68
CA VAL A 216 -1.17 14.49 9.63
C VAL A 216 -0.64 13.16 10.18
N ARG A 217 -0.32 13.13 11.47
CA ARG A 217 0.04 11.92 12.22
C ARG A 217 -0.41 12.07 13.66
N PHE A 218 -0.85 10.99 14.28
CA PHE A 218 -1.10 10.93 15.72
C PHE A 218 -0.76 9.55 16.28
N ASN A 219 -0.16 9.55 17.47
CA ASN A 219 0.35 8.35 18.14
C ASN A 219 -0.14 8.34 19.58
N GLY A 220 -0.73 7.25 20.04
CA GLY A 220 -1.25 7.16 21.40
C GLY A 220 -2.22 6.02 21.60
N ASP A 221 -3.13 6.20 22.54
CA ASP A 221 -4.20 5.26 22.87
C ASP A 221 -5.53 6.00 23.16
N PHE A 222 -6.57 5.24 23.54
CA PHE A 222 -7.85 5.79 23.99
C PHE A 222 -8.12 5.57 25.50
N SER A 223 -7.07 5.28 26.27
CA SER A 223 -7.13 5.08 27.74
C SER A 223 -7.57 6.34 28.48
N GLY A 224 -7.29 7.50 27.87
CA GLY A 224 -7.54 8.82 28.43
C GLY A 224 -6.66 9.17 29.63
N SER A 225 -5.58 8.43 29.90
CA SER A 225 -4.64 8.69 31.00
C SER A 225 -3.29 8.00 30.79
N GLU A 226 -2.28 8.30 31.62
CA GLU A 226 -1.02 7.54 31.63
C GLU A 226 -1.17 6.07 32.05
N LYS A 227 -2.35 5.66 32.56
CA LYS A 227 -2.56 4.28 32.98
C LYS A 227 -2.87 3.40 31.78
N GLU A 228 -2.02 2.41 31.57
CA GLU A 228 -2.26 1.33 30.61
C GLU A 228 -3.50 0.52 31.04
N TYR A 229 -4.48 0.47 30.14
CA TYR A 229 -5.68 -0.35 30.30
C TYR A 229 -5.68 -1.41 29.20
N SER A 230 -5.82 -2.68 29.59
CA SER A 230 -5.73 -3.82 28.67
C SER A 230 -6.75 -3.83 27.51
N GLU A 231 -7.78 -2.99 27.60
CA GLU A 231 -8.80 -2.80 26.56
C GLU A 231 -8.39 -1.84 25.43
N TYR A 232 -7.35 -1.03 25.61
CA TYR A 232 -6.88 -0.06 24.64
C TYR A 232 -5.49 -0.44 24.13
N TYR A 233 -5.32 -0.36 22.81
CA TYR A 233 -4.03 -0.64 22.17
C TYR A 233 -3.33 0.66 21.80
N HIS A 234 -2.01 0.62 21.82
CA HIS A 234 -1.18 1.71 21.31
C HIS A 234 -1.15 1.67 19.79
N PHE A 235 -1.38 2.82 19.16
CA PHE A 235 -1.43 2.92 17.71
C PHE A 235 -0.74 4.18 17.18
N ASP A 236 -0.31 4.13 15.93
CA ASP A 236 0.31 5.22 15.17
C ASP A 236 -0.44 5.39 13.84
N SER A 237 -1.17 6.50 13.72
CA SER A 237 -2.09 6.75 12.61
C SER A 237 -1.59 7.87 11.71
N TRP A 238 -1.70 7.68 10.39
CA TRP A 238 -1.14 8.56 9.37
C TRP A 238 -2.20 9.01 8.36
N ARG A 239 -2.01 10.24 7.86
CA ARG A 239 -2.83 10.84 6.81
C ARG A 239 -1.96 11.35 5.67
N THR A 240 -2.40 11.15 4.43
CA THR A 240 -1.78 11.74 3.24
C THR A 240 -2.59 12.91 2.69
N ASN A 241 -1.93 13.82 1.98
CA ASN A 241 -2.60 14.95 1.35
C ASN A 241 -3.07 14.56 -0.06
N VAL A 242 -4.37 14.27 -0.16
CA VAL A 242 -4.97 13.66 -1.36
C VAL A 242 -5.60 14.65 -2.32
N GLN A 243 -5.90 15.86 -1.84
CA GLN A 243 -6.41 16.98 -2.63
C GLN A 243 -5.87 18.29 -2.04
N PRO A 244 -6.04 19.46 -2.71
CA PRO A 244 -5.68 20.73 -2.12
C PRO A 244 -6.30 20.88 -0.73
N ASP A 245 -5.45 20.92 0.29
CA ASP A 245 -5.83 21.12 1.69
C ASP A 245 -6.77 20.05 2.30
N LEU A 246 -6.83 18.85 1.71
CA LEU A 246 -7.55 17.70 2.24
C LEU A 246 -6.57 16.59 2.64
N TRP A 247 -6.53 16.28 3.94
CA TRP A 247 -5.73 15.19 4.49
C TRP A 247 -6.64 14.09 5.01
N LEU A 248 -6.54 12.88 4.45
CA LEU A 248 -7.40 11.77 4.82
C LEU A 248 -6.61 10.62 5.44
N PRO A 249 -7.21 9.84 6.36
CA PRO A 249 -6.62 8.61 6.88
C PRO A 249 -6.14 7.70 5.75
N THR A 250 -4.95 7.14 5.91
CA THR A 250 -4.32 6.26 4.90
C THR A 250 -3.97 4.92 5.51
N SER A 251 -3.35 4.96 6.69
CA SER A 251 -2.98 3.76 7.40
C SER A 251 -2.79 4.03 8.89
N PHE A 252 -2.86 2.98 9.69
CA PHE A 252 -2.32 3.01 11.04
C PHE A 252 -1.65 1.68 11.39
N TYR A 253 -0.72 1.76 12.33
CA TYR A 253 0.00 0.63 12.89
C TYR A 253 -0.39 0.45 14.36
N VAL A 254 -0.48 -0.79 14.83
CA VAL A 254 -0.72 -1.15 16.23
C VAL A 254 0.41 -2.07 16.69
N GLU A 255 0.92 -1.80 17.88
CA GLU A 255 1.87 -2.65 18.55
C GLU A 255 1.51 -2.77 20.02
N GLU A 256 1.36 -4.01 20.50
CA GLU A 256 1.01 -4.26 21.89
C GLU A 256 2.02 -5.23 22.50
N SER A 257 2.65 -4.82 23.60
CA SER A 257 3.55 -5.68 24.37
C SER A 257 2.76 -6.74 25.14
N ASP A 258 3.33 -7.94 25.34
CA ASP A 258 2.74 -8.90 26.26
C ASP A 258 3.16 -8.54 27.71
N PRO A 259 2.24 -8.07 28.58
CA PRO A 259 2.58 -7.68 29.96
C PRO A 259 3.04 -8.88 30.79
N LYS A 260 2.79 -10.11 30.33
CA LYS A 260 3.23 -11.35 30.99
C LYS A 260 4.57 -11.85 30.45
N SER A 261 5.12 -11.24 29.41
CA SER A 261 6.36 -11.69 28.78
C SER A 261 7.59 -11.21 29.56
N PRO A 262 8.43 -12.13 30.08
CA PRO A 262 9.68 -11.76 30.74
C PRO A 262 10.73 -11.22 29.76
N THR A 263 10.53 -11.44 28.45
CA THR A 263 11.44 -11.06 27.37
C THR A 263 10.97 -9.85 26.58
N ARG A 264 9.92 -9.14 27.05
CA ARG A 264 9.30 -7.99 26.36
C ARG A 264 8.86 -8.32 24.93
N THR A 265 8.42 -9.56 24.73
CA THR A 265 7.87 -9.98 23.44
C THR A 265 6.55 -9.28 23.20
N LEU A 266 6.29 -8.93 21.95
CA LEU A 266 4.99 -8.39 21.57
C LEU A 266 3.91 -9.47 21.72
N ARG A 267 2.70 -9.04 22.07
CA ARG A 267 1.51 -9.87 22.01
C ARG A 267 1.04 -9.99 20.56
N PHE A 268 0.90 -8.85 19.89
CA PHE A 268 0.55 -8.78 18.48
C PHE A 268 1.03 -7.48 17.85
N LYS A 269 1.13 -7.51 16.52
CA LYS A 269 1.26 -6.35 15.64
C LYS A 269 0.04 -6.31 14.72
N ALA A 270 -0.38 -5.12 14.31
CA ALA A 270 -1.37 -5.00 13.25
C ALA A 270 -1.12 -3.78 12.37
N ILE A 271 -1.54 -3.87 11.12
CA ILE A 271 -1.56 -2.76 10.18
C ILE A 271 -2.94 -2.65 9.56
N ASN A 272 -3.34 -1.43 9.30
CA ASN A 272 -4.58 -1.10 8.63
C ASN A 272 -4.29 -0.19 7.44
N HIS A 273 -4.89 -0.49 6.29
CA HIS A 273 -4.84 0.34 5.08
C HIS A 273 -6.26 0.76 4.69
N VAL A 274 -6.37 2.00 4.22
CA VAL A 274 -7.64 2.59 3.77
C VAL A 274 -7.46 3.13 2.37
N TRP A 275 -8.40 2.82 1.47
CA TRP A 275 -8.43 3.37 0.11
C TRP A 275 -9.85 3.35 -0.45
N GLY A 276 -10.04 3.88 -1.65
CA GLY A 276 -11.34 3.91 -2.30
C GLY A 276 -12.24 5.01 -1.76
N TYR A 277 -11.68 6.13 -1.28
CA TYR A 277 -12.50 7.29 -0.91
C TYR A 277 -13.32 7.82 -2.10
N VAL A 278 -12.87 7.60 -3.35
CA VAL A 278 -13.58 8.07 -4.55
C VAL A 278 -13.62 7.03 -5.65
N LEU A 279 -13.81 5.75 -5.32
CA LEU A 279 -13.91 4.67 -6.31
C LEU A 279 -14.72 5.12 -7.53
N LYS A 280 -14.00 5.44 -8.61
CA LYS A 280 -14.46 5.96 -9.88
C LYS A 280 -13.74 5.14 -10.92
N VAL A 281 -14.49 4.54 -11.84
CA VAL A 281 -13.91 3.82 -12.99
C VAL A 281 -13.06 4.81 -13.81
N PRO A 282 -11.75 4.56 -14.04
CA PRO A 282 -11.00 5.29 -15.03
C PRO A 282 -11.73 5.15 -16.36
N PRO A 283 -11.92 6.24 -17.12
CA PRO A 283 -12.39 6.10 -18.49
C PRO A 283 -11.47 5.13 -19.22
N ALA A 284 -12.03 4.23 -20.03
CA ALA A 284 -11.21 3.42 -20.93
C ALA A 284 -10.35 4.36 -21.80
N GLU A 285 -9.14 3.97 -22.22
CA GLU A 285 -8.29 4.85 -23.04
C GLU A 285 -9.01 5.38 -24.31
N SER A 286 -10.08 4.71 -24.76
CA SER A 286 -10.97 5.11 -25.85
C SER A 286 -12.11 6.07 -25.48
N GLU A 287 -12.39 6.34 -24.20
CA GLU A 287 -13.51 7.21 -23.78
C GLU A 287 -13.16 8.71 -23.75
N ASN A 288 -11.88 9.07 -23.96
CA ASN A 288 -11.46 10.47 -24.09
C ASN A 288 -11.57 11.01 -25.53
N THR A 289 -12.03 10.21 -26.49
CA THR A 289 -12.49 10.74 -27.77
C THR A 289 -13.95 11.11 -27.66
N SER A 290 -14.26 12.41 -27.57
CA SER A 290 -15.60 12.86 -27.91
C SER A 290 -15.96 12.30 -29.29
N LEU A 291 -17.13 11.67 -29.42
CA LEU A 291 -17.65 11.20 -30.71
C LEU A 291 -17.77 12.34 -31.75
N ASP A 292 -17.64 13.60 -31.32
CA ASP A 292 -17.39 14.74 -32.18
C ASP A 292 -15.89 14.91 -32.49
N VAL A 293 -15.31 13.98 -33.25
CA VAL A 293 -14.04 14.26 -33.94
C VAL A 293 -14.36 15.00 -35.22
N VAL A 294 -14.23 16.34 -35.21
CA VAL A 294 -14.30 17.14 -36.44
C VAL A 294 -13.15 16.71 -37.36
N GLY A 295 -13.47 15.93 -38.39
CA GLY A 295 -12.50 15.39 -39.35
C GLY A 295 -12.21 13.89 -39.25
N ALA A 296 -12.95 13.12 -38.43
CA ALA A 296 -12.88 11.67 -38.50
C ALA A 296 -13.42 11.18 -39.86
N THR A 297 -12.59 10.45 -40.60
CA THR A 297 -13.05 9.73 -41.78
C THR A 297 -13.74 8.46 -41.30
N ASP A 298 -15.01 8.30 -41.66
CA ASP A 298 -15.76 7.09 -41.38
C ASP A 298 -15.14 5.92 -42.17
N VAL A 299 -14.42 5.05 -41.47
CA VAL A 299 -13.80 3.83 -42.00
C VAL A 299 -14.63 2.59 -41.66
N SER A 300 -15.90 2.74 -41.27
CA SER A 300 -16.78 1.60 -41.00
C SER A 300 -16.94 0.66 -42.21
N ASN A 301 -16.80 1.19 -43.43
CA ASN A 301 -16.79 0.41 -44.67
C ASN A 301 -15.51 -0.42 -44.88
N ASP A 302 -14.42 -0.13 -44.14
CA ASP A 302 -13.17 -0.91 -44.16
C ASP A 302 -13.15 -2.00 -43.07
N ALA A 303 -14.14 -2.00 -42.16
CA ALA A 303 -14.27 -3.02 -41.12
C ALA A 303 -14.71 -4.34 -41.75
N GLN A 304 -13.82 -5.33 -41.73
CA GLN A 304 -14.15 -6.69 -42.15
C GLN A 304 -14.91 -7.43 -41.06
N ASP A 305 -15.88 -8.25 -41.47
CA ASP A 305 -16.51 -9.21 -40.58
C ASP A 305 -15.46 -10.08 -39.89
N VAL A 306 -15.56 -10.21 -38.56
CA VAL A 306 -14.65 -11.07 -37.80
C VAL A 306 -14.95 -12.53 -38.10
N SER A 307 -13.91 -13.31 -38.40
CA SER A 307 -14.03 -14.77 -38.53
C SER A 307 -14.59 -15.40 -37.25
N PRO A 308 -15.17 -16.62 -37.28
CA PRO A 308 -15.65 -17.28 -36.06
C PRO A 308 -14.60 -17.40 -34.94
N LEU A 309 -13.33 -17.64 -35.30
CA LEU A 309 -12.21 -17.64 -34.36
C LEU A 309 -11.90 -16.23 -33.82
N GLY A 310 -11.96 -15.22 -34.69
CA GLY A 310 -11.82 -13.81 -34.30
C GLY A 310 -12.92 -13.38 -33.32
N ALA A 311 -14.18 -13.75 -33.59
CA ALA A 311 -15.31 -13.50 -32.71
C ALA A 311 -15.14 -14.19 -31.35
N GLN A 312 -14.68 -15.44 -31.32
CA GLN A 312 -14.40 -16.14 -30.06
C GLN A 312 -13.31 -15.45 -29.23
N ARG A 313 -12.26 -14.93 -29.87
CA ARG A 313 -11.18 -14.19 -29.20
C ARG A 313 -11.67 -12.85 -28.66
N ALA A 314 -12.42 -12.09 -29.45
CA ALA A 314 -13.05 -10.84 -29.02
C ALA A 314 -14.03 -11.08 -27.86
N TRP A 315 -14.72 -12.22 -27.84
CA TRP A 315 -15.62 -12.57 -26.74
C TRP A 315 -14.89 -12.87 -25.42
N VAL A 316 -13.73 -13.54 -25.50
CA VAL A 316 -12.86 -13.73 -24.32
C VAL A 316 -12.28 -12.40 -23.84
N GLU A 317 -11.90 -11.52 -24.76
CA GLU A 317 -11.44 -10.16 -24.43
C GLU A 317 -12.50 -9.35 -23.71
N GLN A 318 -13.74 -9.39 -24.20
CA GLN A 318 -14.85 -8.73 -23.52
C GLN A 318 -15.08 -9.29 -22.11
N ALA A 319 -14.96 -10.62 -21.91
CA ALA A 319 -15.03 -11.21 -20.58
C ALA A 319 -13.91 -10.72 -19.65
N GLU A 320 -12.69 -10.64 -20.17
CA GLU A 320 -11.52 -10.13 -19.46
C GLU A 320 -11.73 -8.67 -19.04
N ASP A 321 -12.08 -7.79 -19.97
CA ASP A 321 -12.23 -6.36 -19.70
C ASP A 321 -13.37 -6.08 -18.72
N ASN A 322 -14.46 -6.83 -18.84
CA ASN A 322 -15.57 -6.78 -17.91
C ASN A 322 -15.15 -7.17 -16.48
N VAL A 323 -14.36 -8.23 -16.32
CA VAL A 323 -13.82 -8.65 -15.01
C VAL A 323 -12.90 -7.58 -14.45
N ILE A 324 -11.92 -7.12 -15.23
CA ILE A 324 -10.94 -6.12 -14.78
C ILE A 324 -11.66 -4.85 -14.34
N THR A 325 -12.62 -4.38 -15.15
CA THR A 325 -13.46 -3.22 -14.82
C THR A 325 -14.22 -3.45 -13.53
N ARG A 326 -14.76 -4.65 -13.32
CA ARG A 326 -15.54 -4.99 -12.14
C ARG A 326 -14.70 -5.07 -10.87
N LEU A 327 -13.51 -5.66 -10.93
CA LEU A 327 -12.56 -5.71 -9.81
C LEU A 327 -12.06 -4.31 -9.45
N PHE A 328 -11.81 -3.47 -10.45
CA PHE A 328 -11.48 -2.07 -10.24
C PHE A 328 -12.64 -1.31 -9.56
N GLN A 329 -13.88 -1.42 -10.06
CA GLN A 329 -15.07 -0.82 -9.43
C GLN A 329 -15.30 -1.30 -7.99
N ALA A 330 -14.88 -2.52 -7.70
CA ALA A 330 -14.94 -3.09 -6.36
C ALA A 330 -13.91 -2.44 -5.41
N GLY A 331 -12.90 -1.77 -5.95
CA GLY A 331 -11.74 -1.24 -5.23
C GLY A 331 -10.73 -2.33 -4.89
N LEU A 332 -10.65 -3.39 -5.69
CA LEU A 332 -9.70 -4.48 -5.47
C LEU A 332 -8.45 -4.34 -6.34
N LEU A 333 -8.58 -3.77 -7.53
CA LEU A 333 -7.45 -3.45 -8.40
C LEU A 333 -7.05 -1.99 -8.27
N ASP A 334 -5.75 -1.74 -8.42
CA ASP A 334 -5.18 -0.41 -8.51
C ASP A 334 -5.71 0.38 -9.70
N ALA A 335 -5.57 1.71 -9.69
CA ALA A 335 -5.64 2.49 -10.92
C ALA A 335 -4.36 2.28 -11.75
N PRO A 336 -4.42 2.33 -13.09
CA PRO A 336 -3.25 2.09 -13.94
C PRO A 336 -2.01 2.88 -13.48
N SER A 337 -0.86 2.22 -13.40
CA SER A 337 0.38 2.81 -12.90
C SER A 337 1.59 2.55 -13.80
N ASP A 338 2.65 3.35 -13.67
CA ASP A 338 3.93 3.10 -14.37
C ASP A 338 4.56 1.75 -13.95
N PHE A 339 4.23 1.28 -12.75
CA PHE A 339 4.68 0.00 -12.27
C PHE A 339 4.04 -1.18 -13.03
N ASP A 340 2.76 -1.06 -13.40
CA ASP A 340 2.07 -2.03 -14.27
C ASP A 340 2.81 -2.20 -15.60
N ASN A 341 3.23 -1.08 -16.21
CA ASN A 341 4.00 -1.08 -17.46
C ASN A 341 5.35 -1.78 -17.29
N THR A 342 6.00 -1.59 -16.13
CA THR A 342 7.27 -2.27 -15.81
C THR A 342 7.07 -3.78 -15.70
N LEU A 343 6.04 -4.23 -14.98
CA LEU A 343 5.72 -5.65 -14.86
C LEU A 343 5.31 -6.27 -16.20
N ALA A 344 4.54 -5.55 -17.02
CA ALA A 344 4.17 -5.98 -18.36
C ALA A 344 5.40 -6.09 -19.27
N ALA A 345 6.36 -5.18 -19.18
CA ALA A 345 7.63 -5.28 -19.92
C ALA A 345 8.42 -6.53 -19.50
N LEU A 346 8.51 -6.83 -18.20
CA LEU A 346 9.15 -8.06 -17.71
C LEU A 346 8.46 -9.32 -18.24
N ALA A 347 7.13 -9.38 -18.20
CA ALA A 347 6.37 -10.51 -18.74
C ALA A 347 6.60 -10.68 -20.26
N ASN A 348 6.62 -9.59 -21.02
CA ASN A 348 6.92 -9.61 -22.44
C ASN A 348 8.36 -10.05 -22.74
N ASN A 349 9.34 -9.69 -21.89
CA ASN A 349 10.71 -10.18 -22.03
C ASN A 349 10.78 -11.70 -21.86
N ILE A 350 10.05 -12.28 -20.89
CA ILE A 350 9.98 -13.74 -20.71
C ILE A 350 9.44 -14.42 -21.97
N LEU A 351 8.36 -13.89 -22.57
CA LEU A 351 7.83 -14.40 -23.85
C LEU A 351 8.87 -14.32 -24.97
N ALA A 352 9.54 -13.18 -25.10
CA ALA A 352 10.53 -12.93 -26.14
C ALA A 352 11.72 -13.89 -26.04
N TYR A 353 12.27 -14.12 -24.83
CA TYR A 353 13.38 -15.06 -24.61
C TYR A 353 13.00 -16.51 -24.96
N ASN A 354 11.72 -16.84 -24.87
CA ASN A 354 11.19 -18.16 -25.21
C ASN A 354 10.65 -18.25 -26.65
N ASN A 355 10.78 -17.21 -27.47
CA ASN A 355 10.24 -17.12 -28.83
C ASN A 355 8.72 -17.38 -28.91
N ILE A 356 7.98 -16.91 -27.92
CA ILE A 356 6.52 -17.06 -27.86
C ILE A 356 5.87 -15.76 -28.31
N THR A 357 5.02 -15.85 -29.33
CA THR A 357 4.18 -14.73 -29.78
C THR A 357 2.74 -14.98 -29.37
N LEU A 358 2.17 -14.07 -28.59
CA LEU A 358 0.76 -14.09 -28.25
C LEU A 358 -0.04 -13.27 -29.25
N SER A 359 -1.32 -13.61 -29.43
CA SER A 359 -2.22 -12.87 -30.32
C SER A 359 -2.69 -11.54 -29.73
N ARG A 360 -2.47 -11.32 -28.44
CA ARG A 360 -2.87 -10.11 -27.70
C ARG A 360 -1.74 -9.72 -26.73
N PRO A 361 -1.54 -8.42 -26.46
CA PRO A 361 -0.51 -7.97 -25.53
C PRO A 361 -0.81 -8.45 -24.11
N ILE A 362 0.24 -8.64 -23.31
CA ILE A 362 0.11 -8.88 -21.87
C ILE A 362 -0.11 -7.57 -21.15
N ARG A 363 -1.11 -7.57 -20.26
CA ARG A 363 -1.32 -6.52 -19.25
C ARG A 363 -0.94 -7.06 -17.89
N VAL A 364 -0.46 -6.21 -17.00
CA VAL A 364 -0.28 -6.56 -15.59
C VAL A 364 -0.99 -5.52 -14.73
N ARG A 365 -1.61 -5.94 -13.63
CA ARG A 365 -2.30 -5.08 -12.67
C ARG A 365 -2.01 -5.50 -11.25
N THR A 366 -2.16 -4.57 -10.32
CA THR A 366 -1.93 -4.84 -8.90
C THR A 366 -3.24 -5.03 -8.16
N LEU A 367 -3.40 -6.17 -7.48
CA LEU A 367 -4.45 -6.38 -6.49
C LEU A 367 -4.00 -5.73 -5.17
N LEU A 368 -4.83 -4.85 -4.60
CA LEU A 368 -4.44 -3.97 -3.50
C LEU A 368 -4.27 -4.64 -2.13
N THR A 369 -4.57 -5.94 -2.03
CA THR A 369 -4.61 -6.70 -0.78
C THR A 369 -3.27 -7.38 -0.43
N GLU A 370 -3.10 -7.71 0.86
CA GLU A 370 -1.89 -8.33 1.42
C GLU A 370 -1.74 -9.86 1.22
N PRO A 371 -2.80 -10.70 1.10
CA PRO A 371 -2.63 -12.14 0.86
C PRO A 371 -1.78 -12.43 -0.37
N LEU A 372 -0.90 -13.44 -0.28
CA LEU A 372 0.09 -13.79 -1.31
C LEU A 372 -0.58 -14.57 -2.44
N GLU A 373 -1.19 -13.83 -3.36
CA GLU A 373 -1.90 -14.39 -4.50
C GLU A 373 -1.53 -13.77 -5.84
N SER A 374 -1.79 -14.51 -6.90
CA SER A 374 -1.59 -14.12 -8.29
C SER A 374 -2.59 -14.85 -9.17
N LEU A 375 -3.00 -14.27 -10.30
CA LEU A 375 -3.90 -14.93 -11.25
C LEU A 375 -3.75 -14.37 -12.66
N ALA A 376 -4.12 -15.18 -13.65
CA ALA A 376 -4.27 -14.78 -15.03
C ALA A 376 -5.75 -14.69 -15.41
N VAL A 377 -6.18 -13.52 -15.88
CA VAL A 377 -7.53 -13.26 -16.39
C VAL A 377 -7.41 -12.91 -17.87
N GLY A 378 -7.65 -13.88 -18.75
CA GLY A 378 -7.41 -13.68 -20.18
C GLY A 378 -5.92 -13.43 -20.46
N ASN A 379 -5.57 -12.24 -20.96
CA ASN A 379 -4.20 -11.80 -21.17
C ASN A 379 -3.70 -10.81 -20.09
N THR A 380 -4.46 -10.61 -19.02
CA THR A 380 -4.09 -9.75 -17.89
C THR A 380 -3.61 -10.60 -16.72
N ILE A 381 -2.36 -10.38 -16.29
CA ILE A 381 -1.82 -10.94 -15.06
C ILE A 381 -2.17 -9.98 -13.91
N ILE A 382 -2.62 -10.52 -12.79
CA ILE A 382 -2.89 -9.76 -11.57
C ILE A 382 -2.00 -10.31 -10.47
N LEU A 383 -1.28 -9.43 -9.79
CA LEU A 383 -0.40 -9.77 -8.66
C LEU A 383 -0.85 -9.00 -7.42
N SER A 384 -0.95 -9.68 -6.27
CA SER A 384 -1.22 -9.01 -4.99
C SER A 384 -0.09 -8.12 -4.54
N LYS A 385 -0.46 -7.01 -3.90
CA LYS A 385 0.47 -6.05 -3.31
C LYS A 385 1.37 -6.74 -2.27
N GLY A 386 0.82 -7.61 -1.42
CA GLY A 386 1.64 -8.33 -0.44
C GLY A 386 2.67 -9.29 -1.07
N LEU A 387 2.35 -9.92 -2.19
CA LEU A 387 3.31 -10.73 -2.96
C LEU A 387 4.42 -9.85 -3.53
N LEU A 388 4.07 -8.72 -4.13
CA LEU A 388 5.03 -7.75 -4.69
C LEU A 388 5.92 -7.13 -3.60
N ASP A 389 5.34 -6.76 -2.46
CA ASP A 389 6.07 -6.21 -1.31
C ASP A 389 7.11 -7.19 -0.80
N THR A 390 6.71 -8.42 -0.50
CA THR A 390 7.56 -9.41 0.16
C THR A 390 8.64 -9.96 -0.76
N THR A 391 8.40 -9.95 -2.08
CA THR A 391 9.38 -10.35 -3.10
C THR A 391 10.31 -9.22 -3.54
N GLY A 392 9.98 -7.97 -3.21
CA GLY A 392 10.73 -6.74 -3.52
C GLY A 392 12.03 -6.56 -2.73
N VAL A 393 12.85 -7.61 -2.61
CA VAL A 393 14.12 -7.56 -1.86
C VAL A 393 15.12 -6.64 -2.57
N ILE A 394 15.55 -5.60 -1.87
CA ILE A 394 16.50 -4.61 -2.38
C ILE A 394 17.92 -5.23 -2.38
N SER A 395 18.46 -5.48 -3.58
CA SER A 395 19.87 -5.83 -3.79
C SER A 395 20.59 -4.72 -4.57
N ALA A 396 21.91 -4.63 -4.43
CA ALA A 396 22.71 -3.57 -5.05
C ALA A 396 22.61 -3.51 -6.59
N ASP A 397 22.33 -4.65 -7.22
CA ASP A 397 22.21 -4.85 -8.66
C ASP A 397 20.76 -5.10 -9.12
N GLY A 398 19.79 -5.13 -8.20
CA GLY A 398 18.38 -5.48 -8.45
C GLY A 398 18.12 -6.93 -8.90
N SER A 399 19.15 -7.80 -8.94
CA SER A 399 19.02 -9.14 -9.50
C SER A 399 18.07 -10.04 -8.70
N GLN A 400 18.03 -9.87 -7.37
CA GLN A 400 17.16 -10.66 -6.51
C GLN A 400 15.69 -10.32 -6.73
N GLN A 401 15.35 -9.03 -6.72
CA GLN A 401 13.99 -8.57 -7.03
C GLN A 401 13.55 -9.04 -8.42
N MET A 402 14.39 -8.84 -9.44
CA MET A 402 14.07 -9.27 -10.81
C MET A 402 13.87 -10.80 -10.89
N GLY A 403 14.73 -11.60 -10.25
CA GLY A 403 14.59 -13.05 -10.21
C GLY A 403 13.28 -13.51 -9.56
N ASN A 404 12.89 -12.87 -8.46
CA ASN A 404 11.61 -13.15 -7.79
C ASN A 404 10.41 -12.76 -8.68
N LEU A 405 10.42 -11.55 -9.26
CA LEU A 405 9.35 -11.06 -10.12
C LEU A 405 9.20 -11.91 -11.38
N ASN A 406 10.30 -12.32 -12.01
CA ASN A 406 10.27 -13.18 -13.18
C ASN A 406 9.62 -14.54 -12.86
N ALA A 407 9.86 -15.11 -11.67
CA ALA A 407 9.28 -16.39 -11.29
C ALA A 407 7.75 -16.32 -11.12
N ILE A 408 7.25 -15.28 -10.44
CA ILE A 408 5.79 -15.09 -10.25
C ILE A 408 5.10 -14.73 -11.57
N LEU A 409 5.74 -13.92 -12.42
CA LEU A 409 5.23 -13.59 -13.74
C LEU A 409 5.22 -14.81 -14.66
N ALA A 410 6.28 -15.61 -14.67
CA ALA A 410 6.35 -16.83 -15.48
C ALA A 410 5.27 -17.85 -15.08
N PHE A 411 4.95 -17.96 -13.79
CA PHE A 411 3.86 -18.82 -13.32
C PHE A 411 2.52 -18.40 -13.93
N GLN A 412 2.16 -17.12 -13.88
CA GLN A 412 0.91 -16.64 -14.46
C GLN A 412 0.92 -16.60 -16.00
N LEU A 413 2.07 -16.29 -16.59
CA LEU A 413 2.26 -16.34 -18.03
C LEU A 413 2.07 -17.76 -18.58
N ALA A 414 2.47 -18.78 -17.82
CA ALA A 414 2.24 -20.16 -18.19
C ALA A 414 0.75 -20.50 -18.29
N HIS A 415 -0.11 -19.97 -17.42
CA HIS A 415 -1.57 -20.11 -17.58
C HIS A 415 -2.06 -19.54 -18.92
N ILE A 416 -1.55 -18.37 -19.30
CA ILE A 416 -1.91 -17.69 -20.56
C ILE A 416 -1.42 -18.50 -21.77
N VAL A 417 -0.17 -18.98 -21.75
CA VAL A 417 0.44 -19.77 -22.83
C VAL A 417 -0.27 -21.11 -23.02
N LEU A 418 -0.63 -21.78 -21.92
CA LEU A 418 -1.39 -23.03 -21.95
C LEU A 418 -2.86 -22.82 -22.31
N GLY A 419 -3.32 -21.55 -22.36
CA GLY A 419 -4.68 -21.20 -22.69
C GLY A 419 -5.69 -21.66 -21.65
N HIS A 420 -5.30 -21.70 -20.36
CA HIS A 420 -6.24 -21.90 -19.26
C HIS A 420 -7.27 -20.77 -19.32
N ARG A 421 -8.52 -21.11 -19.62
CA ARG A 421 -9.50 -20.12 -20.11
C ARG A 421 -10.25 -19.47 -18.97
N LEU A 422 -10.39 -18.15 -19.09
CA LEU A 422 -11.42 -17.39 -18.40
C LEU A 422 -12.82 -17.90 -18.79
N ASP A 423 -13.70 -18.07 -17.81
CA ASP A 423 -15.10 -18.40 -18.06
C ASP A 423 -15.77 -17.27 -18.86
N THR A 424 -16.13 -17.55 -20.11
CA THR A 424 -16.74 -16.58 -21.04
C THR A 424 -18.12 -16.11 -20.58
N ARG A 425 -18.69 -16.69 -19.51
CA ARG A 425 -19.87 -16.14 -18.86
C ARG A 425 -19.69 -14.67 -18.46
N TYR A 426 -18.47 -14.23 -18.17
CA TYR A 426 -18.22 -12.85 -17.75
C TYR A 426 -18.27 -11.84 -18.91
N ALA A 427 -18.34 -12.29 -20.18
CA ALA A 427 -18.62 -11.41 -21.31
C ALA A 427 -20.05 -10.85 -21.25
N PHE A 428 -20.96 -11.55 -20.57
CA PHE A 428 -22.33 -11.11 -20.35
C PHE A 428 -22.40 -10.13 -19.17
N ASN A 429 -22.55 -8.83 -19.47
CA ASN A 429 -22.51 -7.77 -18.47
C ASN A 429 -23.58 -7.93 -17.37
N ASP A 430 -24.75 -8.49 -17.71
CA ASP A 430 -25.83 -8.78 -16.73
C ASP A 430 -25.37 -9.70 -15.59
N ARG A 431 -24.39 -10.58 -15.83
CA ARG A 431 -23.83 -11.47 -14.81
C ARG A 431 -22.87 -10.76 -13.85
N LEU A 432 -22.51 -9.51 -14.14
CA LEU A 432 -21.64 -8.67 -13.32
C LEU A 432 -22.40 -7.56 -12.59
N LEU A 433 -23.71 -7.43 -12.84
CA LEU A 433 -24.61 -6.52 -12.15
C LEU A 433 -25.00 -7.04 -10.76
N PHE A 434 -24.06 -6.99 -9.83
CA PHE A 434 -24.28 -7.34 -8.43
C PHE A 434 -23.59 -6.30 -7.51
N PRO A 435 -23.86 -6.27 -6.20
CA PRO A 435 -23.20 -5.34 -5.28
C PRO A 435 -21.69 -5.59 -5.18
N SER A 436 -20.85 -4.54 -5.13
CA SER A 436 -19.39 -4.70 -5.03
C SER A 436 -18.93 -5.50 -3.81
N THR A 437 -19.78 -5.63 -2.79
CA THR A 437 -19.52 -6.42 -1.59
C THR A 437 -19.56 -7.94 -1.80
N SER A 438 -20.07 -8.41 -2.94
CA SER A 438 -20.19 -9.85 -3.26
C SER A 438 -19.20 -10.31 -4.34
N VAL A 439 -18.16 -9.52 -4.62
CA VAL A 439 -17.24 -9.77 -5.74
C VAL A 439 -16.48 -11.08 -5.60
N PHE A 440 -15.93 -11.38 -4.41
CA PHE A 440 -15.20 -12.64 -4.18
C PHE A 440 -16.08 -13.88 -4.33
N GLU A 441 -17.36 -13.80 -3.91
CA GLU A 441 -18.31 -14.92 -4.08
C GLU A 441 -18.76 -15.10 -5.53
N ARG A 442 -18.90 -14.01 -6.29
CA ARG A 442 -19.50 -14.00 -7.63
C ARG A 442 -18.47 -14.19 -8.74
N ILE A 443 -17.22 -13.88 -8.47
CA ILE A 443 -16.10 -13.95 -9.41
C ILE A 443 -14.96 -14.79 -8.79
N PRO A 444 -15.17 -16.10 -8.55
CA PRO A 444 -14.05 -16.98 -8.23
C PRO A 444 -13.16 -17.13 -9.47
N MET A 445 -11.87 -16.84 -9.33
CA MET A 445 -10.90 -16.89 -10.44
C MET A 445 -9.73 -17.85 -10.20
N HIS A 446 -9.80 -18.67 -9.15
CA HIS A 446 -8.86 -19.74 -8.92
C HIS A 446 -8.83 -20.70 -10.12
N HIS A 447 -7.63 -21.07 -10.55
CA HIS A 447 -7.44 -22.13 -11.50
C HIS A 447 -7.62 -23.50 -10.83
N THR A 448 -7.91 -24.53 -11.63
CA THR A 448 -7.98 -25.89 -11.09
C THR A 448 -6.58 -26.38 -10.69
N ASP A 449 -6.49 -27.37 -9.81
CA ASP A 449 -5.20 -27.98 -9.46
C ASP A 449 -4.45 -28.51 -10.69
N ALA A 450 -5.18 -29.06 -11.67
CA ALA A 450 -4.60 -29.55 -12.91
C ALA A 450 -4.00 -28.43 -13.75
N ASP A 451 -4.69 -27.29 -13.84
CA ASP A 451 -4.21 -26.09 -14.53
C ASP A 451 -2.97 -25.53 -13.81
N ASN A 452 -3.02 -25.39 -12.49
CA ASN A 452 -1.89 -24.90 -11.68
C ASN A 452 -0.67 -25.84 -11.78
N GLU A 453 -0.86 -27.16 -11.82
CA GLU A 453 0.23 -28.11 -12.05
C GLU A 453 0.84 -28.02 -13.44
N ALA A 454 0.00 -27.85 -14.47
CA ALA A 454 0.45 -27.68 -15.84
C ALA A 454 1.21 -26.35 -15.99
N ALA A 455 0.68 -25.27 -15.41
CA ALA A 455 1.30 -23.96 -15.40
C ALA A 455 2.63 -23.97 -14.65
N ALA A 456 2.73 -24.64 -13.49
CA ALA A 456 3.99 -24.76 -12.77
C ALA A 456 5.07 -25.45 -13.61
N LYS A 457 4.72 -26.53 -14.31
CA LYS A 457 5.66 -27.24 -15.21
C LYS A 457 6.10 -26.36 -16.37
N GLU A 458 5.18 -25.61 -16.97
CA GLU A 458 5.49 -24.73 -18.09
C GLU A 458 6.29 -23.50 -17.65
N ALA A 459 5.98 -22.93 -16.48
CA ALA A 459 6.72 -21.82 -15.89
C ALA A 459 8.20 -22.18 -15.66
N MET A 460 8.49 -23.41 -15.21
CA MET A 460 9.87 -23.89 -15.12
C MET A 460 10.58 -23.87 -16.48
N LYS A 461 9.90 -24.22 -17.58
CA LYS A 461 10.48 -24.15 -18.94
C LYS A 461 10.71 -22.72 -19.38
N LEU A 462 9.73 -21.83 -19.14
CA LEU A 462 9.86 -20.40 -19.45
C LEU A 462 11.08 -19.79 -18.77
N LEU A 463 11.36 -20.21 -17.53
CA LEU A 463 12.48 -19.72 -16.72
C LEU A 463 13.83 -20.37 -17.06
N ASP A 464 13.86 -21.46 -17.85
CA ASP A 464 15.12 -22.08 -18.29
C ASP A 464 15.81 -21.29 -19.43
N ALA A 465 15.17 -20.23 -19.95
CA ALA A 465 15.76 -19.31 -20.91
C ALA A 465 17.09 -18.73 -20.38
N LYS A 466 18.09 -18.63 -21.25
CA LYS A 466 19.47 -18.27 -20.87
C LYS A 466 19.54 -16.91 -20.16
N GLU A 467 18.72 -15.96 -20.61
CA GLU A 467 18.62 -14.60 -20.11
C GLU A 467 18.03 -14.52 -18.69
N LEU A 468 17.36 -15.59 -18.22
CA LEU A 468 16.70 -15.67 -16.91
C LEU A 468 17.46 -16.55 -15.90
N GLN A 469 18.55 -17.20 -16.33
CA GLN A 469 19.34 -18.10 -15.49
C GLN A 469 19.93 -17.38 -14.27
N GLY A 470 19.98 -18.10 -13.15
CA GLY A 470 20.42 -17.59 -11.87
C GLY A 470 19.31 -16.90 -11.06
N GLY A 471 18.15 -16.60 -11.66
CA GLY A 471 16.99 -16.06 -10.97
C GLY A 471 16.33 -17.06 -10.01
N GLU A 472 16.40 -18.35 -10.34
CA GLU A 472 15.82 -19.46 -9.57
C GLU A 472 16.34 -19.53 -8.14
N LYS A 473 17.58 -19.10 -7.91
CA LYS A 473 18.22 -19.16 -6.59
C LYS A 473 17.58 -18.19 -5.61
N PHE A 474 17.02 -17.10 -6.13
CA PHE A 474 16.38 -16.04 -5.36
C PHE A 474 14.94 -16.42 -5.00
N PHE A 475 14.14 -16.84 -5.99
CA PHE A 475 12.77 -17.24 -5.71
C PHE A 475 12.71 -18.56 -4.92
N GLY A 476 13.65 -19.47 -5.16
CA GLY A 476 13.84 -20.64 -4.31
C GLY A 476 14.15 -20.30 -2.86
N LEU A 477 14.99 -19.27 -2.61
CA LEU A 477 15.27 -18.76 -1.26
C LEU A 477 14.02 -18.13 -0.62
N TYR A 478 13.24 -17.35 -1.38
CA TYR A 478 11.96 -16.81 -0.93
C TYR A 478 10.98 -17.91 -0.51
N LEU A 479 10.82 -18.96 -1.33
CA LEU A 479 9.96 -20.10 -0.99
C LEU A 479 10.47 -20.89 0.21
N GLN A 480 11.79 -21.06 0.39
CA GLN A 480 12.36 -21.64 1.61
C GLN A 480 11.97 -20.83 2.87
N GLN A 481 12.00 -19.49 2.77
CA GLN A 481 11.60 -18.61 3.85
C GLN A 481 10.10 -18.72 4.15
N LEU A 482 9.26 -18.77 3.12
CA LEU A 482 7.82 -18.94 3.26
C LEU A 482 7.48 -20.31 3.85
N GLN A 483 8.21 -21.36 3.48
CA GLN A 483 8.01 -22.71 4.03
C GLN A 483 8.14 -22.76 5.55
N GLN A 484 9.02 -21.93 6.14
CA GLN A 484 9.16 -21.82 7.60
C GLN A 484 8.01 -21.07 8.29
N ARG A 485 7.13 -20.42 7.52
CA ARG A 485 6.09 -19.51 8.01
C ARG A 485 4.68 -19.93 7.62
N VAL A 486 4.52 -20.74 6.58
CA VAL A 486 3.22 -21.12 6.01
C VAL A 486 2.24 -21.73 7.03
N GLY A 487 2.74 -22.49 8.00
CA GLY A 487 1.91 -23.07 9.06
C GLY A 487 1.42 -22.05 10.10
N ALA A 488 2.13 -20.94 10.27
CA ALA A 488 1.80 -19.85 11.18
C ALA A 488 1.02 -18.72 10.48
N LEU A 489 1.31 -18.45 9.22
CA LEU A 489 0.73 -17.36 8.44
C LEU A 489 -0.35 -17.91 7.49
N LYS A 490 -1.45 -18.38 8.04
CA LYS A 490 -2.51 -19.02 7.24
C LYS A 490 -3.26 -18.02 6.40
N SER A 491 -3.66 -16.91 7.02
CA SER A 491 -4.44 -15.86 6.35
C SER A 491 -3.65 -15.19 5.23
N LEU A 492 -2.33 -15.06 5.39
CA LEU A 492 -1.44 -14.54 4.35
C LEU A 492 -1.32 -15.48 3.13
N ASN A 493 -1.50 -16.79 3.31
CA ASN A 493 -1.39 -17.78 2.25
C ASN A 493 -2.77 -18.24 1.72
N GLU A 494 -3.86 -17.71 2.27
CA GLU A 494 -5.22 -17.95 1.80
C GLU A 494 -5.58 -16.90 0.75
N PRO A 495 -5.63 -17.25 -0.54
CA PRO A 495 -5.94 -16.28 -1.58
C PRO A 495 -7.40 -15.85 -1.51
N MET A 496 -7.68 -14.58 -1.86
CA MET A 496 -9.05 -14.08 -1.87
C MET A 496 -9.79 -14.33 -3.18
N ILE A 497 -9.09 -14.27 -4.32
CA ILE A 497 -9.70 -14.38 -5.65
C ILE A 497 -8.94 -15.30 -6.62
N GLY A 498 -7.60 -15.30 -6.53
CA GLY A 498 -6.70 -15.94 -7.46
C GLY A 498 -5.93 -17.11 -6.87
N ASP A 499 -4.84 -17.51 -7.49
CA ASP A 499 -4.04 -18.65 -7.02
C ASP A 499 -3.08 -18.22 -5.91
N GLY A 500 -3.12 -18.92 -4.79
CA GLY A 500 -2.10 -18.82 -3.74
C GLY A 500 -0.79 -19.50 -4.17
N LEU A 501 0.29 -19.24 -3.43
CA LEU A 501 1.58 -19.92 -3.70
C LEU A 501 1.55 -21.41 -3.31
N THR A 502 0.74 -21.76 -2.31
CA THR A 502 0.48 -23.14 -1.88
C THR A 502 -0.75 -23.73 -2.57
N ARG A 503 -0.80 -25.06 -2.62
CA ARG A 503 -1.94 -25.79 -3.21
C ARG A 503 -3.26 -25.54 -2.48
N SER A 504 -3.23 -25.50 -1.16
CA SER A 504 -4.38 -25.12 -0.33
C SER A 504 -3.96 -24.80 1.11
N ASP A 505 -4.93 -24.45 1.94
CA ASP A 505 -4.78 -24.28 3.39
C ASP A 505 -4.40 -25.60 4.11
N THR A 506 -4.77 -26.74 3.52
CA THR A 506 -4.50 -28.09 4.04
C THR A 506 -3.30 -28.77 3.37
N ASP A 507 -2.99 -28.43 2.12
CA ASP A 507 -1.79 -28.84 1.40
C ASP A 507 -0.86 -27.64 1.17
N GLN A 508 0.09 -27.50 2.08
CA GLN A 508 1.06 -26.40 2.10
C GLN A 508 2.22 -26.59 1.10
N THR A 509 2.12 -27.56 0.19
CA THR A 509 3.09 -27.73 -0.90
C THR A 509 2.96 -26.57 -1.88
N PHE A 510 4.08 -26.03 -2.36
CA PHE A 510 4.05 -24.95 -3.36
C PHE A 510 3.76 -25.47 -4.76
N TRP A 511 3.10 -24.66 -5.60
CA TRP A 511 2.98 -24.99 -7.03
C TRP A 511 4.35 -25.08 -7.69
N MET A 512 5.22 -24.11 -7.42
CA MET A 512 6.61 -24.05 -7.89
C MET A 512 7.58 -24.77 -6.94
N GLN A 513 7.18 -25.88 -6.30
CA GLN A 513 7.99 -26.60 -5.30
C GLN A 513 9.41 -26.96 -5.78
N ALA A 514 9.58 -27.21 -7.09
CA ALA A 514 10.88 -27.51 -7.69
C ALA A 514 11.91 -26.36 -7.52
N MET A 515 11.46 -25.11 -7.37
CA MET A 515 12.33 -23.95 -7.15
C MET A 515 13.01 -23.97 -5.79
N VAL A 516 12.38 -24.56 -4.77
CA VAL A 516 12.94 -24.62 -3.40
C VAL A 516 14.34 -25.24 -3.41
N ALA A 517 14.54 -26.33 -4.18
CA ALA A 517 15.81 -27.03 -4.30
C ALA A 517 16.86 -26.27 -5.16
N LYS A 518 16.42 -25.34 -6.02
CA LYS A 518 17.29 -24.45 -6.79
C LYS A 518 17.71 -23.20 -6.00
N GLY A 519 17.02 -22.92 -4.89
CA GLY A 519 17.27 -21.80 -3.99
C GLY A 519 18.64 -21.83 -3.33
N GLU A 520 19.22 -20.66 -3.06
CA GLU A 520 20.31 -20.56 -2.09
C GLU A 520 19.83 -21.09 -0.73
N LYS A 521 20.73 -21.69 0.05
CA LYS A 521 20.36 -22.23 1.36
C LYS A 521 19.98 -21.09 2.29
N LEU A 522 18.78 -21.16 2.86
CA LEU A 522 18.34 -20.20 3.87
C LEU A 522 19.20 -20.27 5.13
N ASP A 523 19.81 -19.13 5.48
CA ASP A 523 20.53 -18.89 6.73
C ASP A 523 19.97 -17.62 7.40
N MET A 524 19.13 -17.85 8.42
CA MET A 524 18.53 -16.76 9.19
C MET A 524 19.59 -15.89 9.89
N LYS A 525 20.78 -16.42 10.19
CA LYS A 525 21.85 -15.69 10.90
C LYS A 525 22.72 -14.85 9.99
N ASP A 526 22.73 -15.12 8.68
CA ASP A 526 23.53 -14.34 7.73
C ASP A 526 22.86 -12.99 7.44
N LEU A 527 23.42 -11.90 7.96
CA LEU A 527 22.90 -10.53 7.75
C LEU A 527 23.05 -10.05 6.30
N LYS A 528 23.77 -10.76 5.44
CA LYS A 528 23.87 -10.45 4.01
C LYS A 528 22.77 -11.11 3.19
N GLN A 529 22.03 -12.06 3.77
CA GLN A 529 20.98 -12.79 3.09
C GLN A 529 19.60 -12.33 3.58
N GLN A 530 18.85 -11.66 2.72
CA GLN A 530 17.45 -11.32 2.93
C GLN A 530 16.60 -12.17 1.99
N ALA A 531 15.73 -13.02 2.52
CA ALA A 531 14.94 -13.94 1.69
C ALA A 531 13.58 -13.37 1.26
N ALA A 532 12.95 -12.58 2.14
CA ALA A 532 11.68 -11.92 1.90
C ALA A 532 11.64 -10.62 2.71
N MET A 533 10.92 -9.61 2.22
CA MET A 533 10.72 -8.34 2.94
C MET A 533 9.54 -8.41 3.91
N PRO A 534 9.44 -7.45 4.85
CA PRO A 534 8.21 -7.18 5.59
C PRO A 534 7.05 -6.82 4.63
N LEU A 535 5.81 -6.92 5.12
CA LEU A 535 4.65 -6.44 4.38
C LEU A 535 4.67 -4.92 4.27
N SER A 536 4.06 -4.39 3.20
CA SER A 536 3.93 -2.94 2.97
C SER A 536 5.26 -2.17 2.93
N SER A 537 6.35 -2.84 2.54
CA SER A 537 7.71 -2.25 2.51
C SER A 537 8.07 -1.57 1.19
N PHE A 538 7.41 -1.92 0.09
CA PHE A 538 7.80 -1.53 -1.26
C PHE A 538 6.71 -0.71 -1.97
N MET A 539 5.44 -0.94 -1.66
CA MET A 539 4.31 -0.31 -2.33
C MET A 539 3.39 0.41 -1.35
N ARG A 540 2.82 1.55 -1.80
CA ARG A 540 1.80 2.30 -1.06
C ARG A 540 0.63 2.64 -1.98
N THR A 541 -0.57 2.38 -1.50
CA THR A 541 -1.81 2.79 -2.19
C THR A 541 -2.13 4.25 -1.89
N ASP A 542 -2.37 5.06 -2.92
CA ASP A 542 -2.99 6.37 -2.76
C ASP A 542 -4.47 6.16 -2.38
N PRO A 543 -4.93 6.67 -1.23
CA PRO A 543 -6.25 6.33 -0.72
C PRO A 543 -7.40 7.01 -1.50
N TRP A 544 -7.08 7.95 -2.40
CA TRP A 544 -8.04 8.74 -3.18
C TRP A 544 -8.12 8.32 -4.64
N THR A 545 -6.98 8.08 -5.28
CA THR A 545 -6.91 7.64 -6.70
C THR A 545 -6.88 6.13 -6.86
N ASP A 546 -6.62 5.40 -5.77
CA ASP A 546 -6.43 3.94 -5.75
C ASP A 546 -5.21 3.47 -6.57
N GLN A 547 -4.35 4.39 -7.01
CA GLN A 547 -3.10 4.07 -7.70
C GLN A 547 -2.08 3.57 -6.69
N VAL A 548 -1.23 2.63 -7.10
CA VAL A 548 -0.09 2.21 -6.28
C VAL A 548 1.17 2.97 -6.67
N ASP A 549 1.83 3.53 -5.66
CA ASP A 549 3.15 4.14 -5.75
C ASP A 549 4.24 3.17 -5.29
N VAL A 550 5.32 3.09 -6.06
CA VAL A 550 6.56 2.41 -5.62
C VAL A 550 7.34 3.31 -4.66
N LEU A 551 7.62 2.77 -3.47
CA LEU A 551 8.42 3.42 -2.46
C LEU A 551 9.92 3.27 -2.77
N HIS A 552 10.63 4.38 -2.66
CA HIS A 552 12.08 4.44 -2.84
C HIS A 552 12.73 4.67 -1.47
N SER A 553 12.70 3.65 -0.62
CA SER A 553 13.30 3.68 0.71
C SER A 553 14.82 3.59 0.61
N ALA A 554 15.52 4.25 1.53
CA ALA A 554 16.96 4.05 1.67
C ALA A 554 17.21 2.64 2.24
N TYR A 555 18.29 2.01 1.79
CA TYR A 555 18.71 0.75 2.38
C TYR A 555 19.23 1.00 3.80
N GLU A 556 18.59 0.36 4.78
CA GLU A 556 19.04 0.33 6.17
C GLU A 556 19.77 -0.99 6.44
N PRO A 557 21.03 -0.96 6.95
CA PRO A 557 21.79 -2.17 7.18
C PRO A 557 21.20 -2.99 8.34
N LEU A 558 21.08 -4.31 8.12
CA LEU A 558 20.65 -5.24 9.16
C LEU A 558 21.72 -5.32 10.27
N LEU A 559 21.31 -5.07 11.51
CA LEU A 559 22.17 -5.17 12.71
C LEU A 559 22.02 -6.53 13.39
N THR A 560 20.82 -7.11 13.33
CA THR A 560 20.49 -8.41 13.90
C THR A 560 19.67 -9.27 12.93
N PRO A 561 19.64 -10.60 13.10
CA PRO A 561 18.74 -11.45 12.34
C PRO A 561 17.25 -11.05 12.47
N GLY A 562 16.86 -10.49 13.62
CA GLY A 562 15.49 -10.03 13.86
C GLY A 562 15.07 -8.90 12.94
N ASP A 563 16.02 -8.08 12.47
CA ASP A 563 15.76 -6.94 11.59
C ASP A 563 15.26 -7.37 10.20
N LYS A 564 15.43 -8.66 9.83
CA LYS A 564 14.96 -9.22 8.56
C LYS A 564 13.45 -9.21 8.43
N MET A 565 12.72 -9.45 9.52
CA MET A 565 11.24 -9.37 9.60
C MET A 565 10.49 -9.98 8.38
N PRO A 566 10.83 -11.20 7.91
CA PRO A 566 10.25 -11.74 6.67
C PRO A 566 8.74 -12.01 6.85
N PHE A 567 7.93 -11.43 5.95
CA PHE A 567 6.47 -11.50 5.99
C PHE A 567 5.83 -10.87 7.25
N GLU A 568 6.59 -10.07 8.01
CA GLU A 568 6.06 -9.44 9.21
C GLU A 568 5.41 -8.10 8.90
N VAL A 569 4.44 -7.73 9.74
CA VAL A 569 3.99 -6.35 9.85
C VAL A 569 5.11 -5.51 10.46
N ALA A 570 5.41 -4.38 9.82
CA ALA A 570 6.38 -3.39 10.28
C ALA A 570 5.70 -2.02 10.52
N PRO A 571 6.30 -1.16 11.37
CA PRO A 571 5.80 0.20 11.57
C PRO A 571 5.78 1.01 10.27
N VAL A 572 4.73 1.79 10.07
CA VAL A 572 4.58 2.64 8.89
C VAL A 572 5.14 4.03 9.15
N TYR A 573 6.04 4.49 8.29
CA TYR A 573 6.55 5.86 8.28
C TYR A 573 6.43 6.46 6.89
N LEU A 574 5.48 7.38 6.71
CA LEU A 574 5.22 7.97 5.39
C LEU A 574 6.08 9.21 5.16
N LYS A 575 6.75 9.25 4.00
CA LYS A 575 7.31 10.49 3.46
C LYS A 575 6.18 11.38 2.94
N LEU A 576 5.68 12.29 3.79
CA LEU A 576 4.57 13.15 3.43
C LEU A 576 5.01 14.26 2.46
N SER A 577 4.11 14.61 1.56
CA SER A 577 4.22 15.75 0.67
C SER A 577 2.85 16.38 0.49
N TYR A 578 2.83 17.68 0.21
CA TYR A 578 1.60 18.34 -0.21
C TYR A 578 1.17 17.83 -1.58
N TYR A 579 -0.15 17.77 -1.77
CA TYR A 579 -0.79 17.43 -3.01
C TYR A 579 -0.25 18.29 -4.15
N LYS A 580 0.06 17.64 -5.27
CA LYS A 580 0.36 18.28 -6.54
C LYS A 580 -0.73 17.85 -7.52
N ALA A 581 -1.36 18.82 -8.17
CA ALA A 581 -2.29 18.49 -9.23
C ALA A 581 -1.55 17.70 -10.34
N PRO A 582 -2.18 16.70 -10.95
CA PRO A 582 -1.63 16.05 -12.13
C PRO A 582 -1.27 17.11 -13.17
N GLU A 583 -0.05 17.06 -13.71
CA GLU A 583 0.30 17.93 -14.84
C GLU A 583 -0.56 17.50 -16.04
N PRO A 584 -1.09 18.46 -16.84
CA PRO A 584 -1.76 18.11 -18.09
C PRO A 584 -0.81 17.25 -18.93
N PRO A 585 -1.30 16.20 -19.63
CA PRO A 585 -0.45 15.43 -20.51
C PRO A 585 0.25 16.39 -21.47
N ALA A 586 1.58 16.27 -21.54
CA ALA A 586 2.37 17.09 -22.44
C ALA A 586 1.79 16.94 -23.86
N ALA A 587 1.49 18.07 -24.52
CA ALA A 587 1.04 18.04 -25.90
C ALA A 587 2.02 17.19 -26.72
N PRO A 588 1.54 16.26 -27.56
CA PRO A 588 2.42 15.40 -28.34
C PRO A 588 3.40 16.30 -29.09
N ALA A 589 4.70 16.05 -28.88
CA ALA A 589 5.75 16.77 -29.57
C ALA A 589 5.44 16.68 -31.07
N ALA A 590 5.33 17.84 -31.73
CA ALA A 590 5.11 17.89 -33.17
C ALA A 590 6.14 16.99 -33.85
N ALA A 591 5.66 16.00 -34.61
CA ALA A 591 6.52 15.11 -35.36
C ALA A 591 7.55 15.95 -36.14
N PRO A 592 8.84 15.60 -36.14
CA PRO A 592 9.82 16.29 -36.97
C PRO A 592 9.29 16.29 -38.40
N ALA A 593 9.21 17.48 -39.00
CA ALA A 593 8.85 17.60 -40.41
C ALA A 593 9.76 16.68 -41.21
N ALA A 594 9.17 15.66 -41.85
CA ALA A 594 9.90 14.74 -42.70
C ALA A 594 10.63 15.57 -43.76
N SER A 595 11.96 15.48 -43.75
CA SER A 595 12.79 16.02 -44.81
C SER A 595 12.41 15.28 -46.09
N ALA A 596 12.10 16.03 -47.15
CA ALA A 596 11.82 15.46 -48.46
C ALA A 596 12.98 14.52 -48.89
N PRO A 597 12.70 13.38 -49.55
CA PRO A 597 13.73 12.42 -49.92
C PRO A 597 14.78 13.07 -50.82
N ALA A 598 16.05 12.96 -50.43
CA ALA A 598 17.18 13.27 -51.28
C ALA A 598 17.31 12.21 -52.37
N ASP A 599 17.21 12.64 -53.62
CA ASP A 599 17.48 11.85 -54.82
C ASP A 599 18.89 11.24 -54.76
N GLN A 600 18.97 9.90 -54.71
CA GLN A 600 20.21 9.16 -54.93
C GLN A 600 20.05 8.23 -56.13
N GLY A 601 20.15 8.82 -57.33
CA GLY A 601 20.37 8.11 -58.58
C GLY A 601 21.72 8.51 -59.18
N ALA A 602 22.80 7.83 -58.80
CA ALA A 602 24.10 7.96 -59.46
C ALA A 602 24.36 6.72 -60.32
N ALA A 603 24.01 6.82 -61.62
CA ALA A 603 24.56 5.96 -62.66
C ALA A 603 24.71 6.78 -63.97
N GLN A 604 25.95 7.18 -64.20
CA GLN A 604 26.64 7.43 -65.49
C GLN A 604 25.80 7.84 -66.71
N GLN A 605 26.05 9.07 -67.18
CA GLN A 605 25.72 9.58 -68.52
C GLN A 605 26.26 8.68 -69.65
N PRO A 606 25.62 8.73 -70.83
CA PRO A 606 26.33 9.34 -71.96
C PRO A 606 25.57 10.48 -72.64
N ALA A 607 26.38 11.38 -73.20
CA ALA A 607 26.01 12.66 -73.80
C ALA A 607 25.13 12.57 -75.06
N ALA A 608 24.22 13.54 -75.21
CA ALA A 608 23.70 13.98 -76.49
C ALA A 608 23.31 15.48 -76.45
N THR A 609 24.15 16.29 -77.09
CA THR A 609 23.86 17.46 -77.93
C THR A 609 22.71 18.44 -77.58
N ALA A 610 23.12 19.68 -77.31
CA ALA A 610 22.42 20.97 -77.51
C ALA A 610 21.88 21.14 -78.97
N PRO A 611 21.07 22.17 -79.36
CA PRO A 611 21.06 23.53 -78.75
C PRO A 611 19.78 24.41 -78.80
N ALA A 612 19.91 25.55 -78.10
CA ALA A 612 19.57 26.93 -78.51
C ALA A 612 18.26 27.63 -78.04
N ALA A 613 18.50 28.82 -77.48
CA ALA A 613 17.72 30.09 -77.48
C ALA A 613 16.42 30.14 -76.65
N ASP A 614 16.00 31.24 -76.01
CA ASP A 614 16.33 32.66 -76.18
C ASP A 614 15.98 33.48 -74.91
N GLN A 615 16.57 34.67 -74.79
CA GLN A 615 16.34 35.68 -73.74
C GLN A 615 15.16 36.61 -74.10
N GLY A 616 14.52 37.25 -73.12
CA GLY A 616 13.54 38.31 -73.39
C GLY A 616 13.05 39.08 -72.16
N ALA A 617 13.21 40.40 -72.17
CA ALA A 617 13.18 41.33 -71.04
C ALA A 617 11.80 41.87 -70.59
N ALA A 618 11.77 42.32 -69.32
CA ALA A 618 11.17 43.54 -68.73
C ALA A 618 9.70 43.96 -68.99
N GLN A 619 8.95 44.28 -67.90
CA GLN A 619 8.42 45.62 -67.56
C GLN A 619 7.39 45.61 -66.40
N GLN A 620 7.53 46.56 -65.47
CA GLN A 620 6.54 47.10 -64.50
C GLN A 620 5.73 48.25 -65.18
N PRO A 621 4.64 48.87 -64.62
CA PRO A 621 4.42 49.22 -63.20
C PRO A 621 2.93 49.22 -62.70
N ALA A 622 2.76 49.78 -61.50
CA ALA A 622 1.59 49.83 -60.61
C ALA A 622 0.59 51.01 -60.83
N ASN A 623 -0.58 50.89 -60.17
CA ASN A 623 -1.59 51.88 -59.69
C ASN A 623 -3.02 51.42 -60.06
N ALA A 624 -4.10 51.57 -59.28
CA ALA A 624 -4.37 52.14 -57.96
C ALA A 624 -5.78 51.70 -57.46
N ALA A 625 -5.96 51.76 -56.13
CA ALA A 625 -7.17 52.16 -55.36
C ALA A 625 -8.56 51.52 -55.62
N THR A 626 -9.18 50.97 -54.56
CA THR A 626 -10.27 51.62 -53.78
C THR A 626 -10.86 50.68 -52.71
N ALA A 627 -11.03 51.21 -51.49
CA ALA A 627 -11.94 50.72 -50.44
C ALA A 627 -13.15 51.71 -50.40
N PRO A 628 -14.31 51.49 -49.72
CA PRO A 628 -14.33 51.27 -48.26
C PRO A 628 -15.53 50.49 -47.64
N ALA A 629 -15.33 50.15 -46.34
CA ALA A 629 -16.25 50.18 -45.18
C ALA A 629 -17.55 49.33 -45.14
N ALA A 630 -17.68 48.49 -44.09
CA ALA A 630 -18.57 48.71 -42.93
C ALA A 630 -18.57 47.50 -41.95
N GLN A 631 -18.39 47.79 -40.66
CA GLN A 631 -18.70 46.98 -39.46
C GLN A 631 -20.18 47.23 -39.04
N PRO A 632 -20.70 46.73 -37.89
CA PRO A 632 -20.58 45.44 -37.18
C PRO A 632 -21.98 44.91 -36.75
N GLN A 633 -22.08 43.80 -35.99
CA GLN A 633 -22.92 43.72 -34.77
C GLN A 633 -22.89 42.35 -34.07
N ASN A 634 -22.71 42.46 -32.73
CA ASN A 634 -23.04 41.61 -31.59
C ASN A 634 -22.42 40.22 -31.40
#